data_AF-A0A249A211-F1
#
_entry.id   AF-A0A249A211-F1
#
_cell.length_a   1.000
_cell.length_b   1.000
_cell.length_c   1.000
_cell.angle_alpha   90.00
_cell.angle_beta   90.00
_cell.angle_gamma   90.00
#
_symmetry.space_group_name_H-M   'P 1'
#
loop_
_entity.id
_entity.type
_entity.pdbx_description
1 polymer ?
#
loop_
_entity_poly.entity_id
_entity_poly.type
_entity_poly.pdbx_seq_one_letter_code
_entity_poly.pdbx_strand_id
1 'polypeptide(L)' 'MLSIFKTPVEKETLDDWAKISVDVAKVAILAIPVILFGKEPTLIKLTNLALLVLSIYVFLTLGRKLRQLKEVL' A
#
# COMPACT_ATOMS: atom_id res chain seq x y z
N MET A 1 -17.67 -16.34 -28.64
CA MET A 1 -17.60 -16.66 -27.20
C MET A 1 -17.63 -15.36 -26.42
N LEU A 2 -18.73 -15.06 -25.75
CA LEU A 2 -18.93 -13.80 -25.02
C LEU A 2 -18.16 -13.86 -23.69
N SER A 3 -16.96 -13.29 -23.67
CA SER A 3 -16.05 -13.25 -22.50
C SER A 3 -16.47 -12.21 -21.44
N ILE A 4 -17.77 -11.86 -21.38
CA ILE A 4 -18.33 -10.79 -20.54
C ILE A 4 -18.25 -11.12 -19.04
N PHE A 5 -18.08 -12.40 -18.68
CA PHE A 5 -17.93 -12.86 -17.30
C PHE A 5 -16.49 -13.19 -16.90
N LYS A 6 -15.51 -12.96 -17.78
CA LYS A 6 -14.10 -13.12 -17.40
C LYS A 6 -13.71 -11.87 -16.63
N THR A 7 -13.33 -12.04 -15.37
CA THR A 7 -12.86 -10.96 -14.49
C THR A 7 -11.86 -10.12 -15.28
N PRO A 8 -12.09 -8.80 -15.48
CA PRO A 8 -11.26 -7.94 -16.32
C PRO A 8 -9.96 -7.56 -15.59
N VAL A 9 -9.38 -8.52 -14.90
CA VAL A 9 -8.24 -8.35 -14.02
C VAL A 9 -7.21 -9.38 -14.45
N GLU A 10 -6.21 -8.93 -15.20
CA GLU A 10 -5.12 -9.80 -15.60
C GLU A 10 -4.21 -10.07 -14.39
N LYS A 11 -3.68 -11.29 -14.32
CA LYS A 11 -2.75 -11.71 -13.26
C LYS A 11 -1.52 -10.82 -13.20
N GLU A 12 -1.11 -10.27 -14.35
CA GLU A 12 -0.01 -9.32 -14.45
C GLU A 12 -0.37 -7.98 -13.80
N THR A 13 -1.57 -7.46 -14.06
CA THR A 13 -2.04 -6.21 -13.42
C THR A 13 -2.12 -6.34 -11.90
N LEU A 14 -2.58 -7.49 -11.37
CA LEU A 14 -2.58 -7.75 -9.91
C LEU A 14 -1.17 -7.77 -9.31
N ASP A 15 -0.20 -8.31 -10.06
CA ASP A 15 1.20 -8.36 -9.64
C ASP A 15 1.79 -6.95 -9.54
N ASP A 16 1.48 -6.09 -10.52
CA ASP A 16 1.94 -4.71 -10.55
C ASP A 16 1.27 -3.86 -9.46
N TRP A 17 -0.03 -4.03 -9.22
CA TRP A 17 -0.69 -3.40 -8.07
C TRP A 17 -0.09 -3.84 -6.73
N ALA A 18 0.30 -5.12 -6.61
CA ALA A 18 0.96 -5.61 -5.41
C ALA A 18 2.36 -5.00 -5.24
N LYS A 19 3.14 -4.84 -6.32
CA LYS A 19 4.44 -4.14 -6.28
C LYS A 19 4.27 -2.68 -5.87
N ILE A 20 3.36 -1.95 -6.51
CA ILE A 20 3.05 -0.55 -6.19
C ILE A 20 2.66 -0.40 -4.72
N SER A 21 1.79 -1.29 -4.21
CA SER A 21 1.38 -1.26 -2.80
C SER A 21 2.58 -1.41 -1.85
N VAL A 22 3.50 -2.32 -2.17
CA VAL A 22 4.73 -2.50 -1.40
C VAL A 22 5.66 -1.30 -1.51
N ASP A 23 5.76 -0.67 -2.69
CA ASP A 23 6.62 0.50 -2.90
C ASP A 23 6.07 1.74 -2.18
N VAL A 24 4.76 1.94 -2.15
CA VAL A 24 4.12 2.98 -1.33
C VAL A 24 4.43 2.77 0.15
N ALA A 25 4.37 1.53 0.64
CA ALA A 25 4.74 1.22 2.02
C ALA A 25 6.22 1.55 2.32
N LYS A 26 7.13 1.27 1.39
CA LYS A 26 8.56 1.65 1.52
C LYS A 26 8.74 3.17 1.57
N VAL A 27 8.08 3.91 0.68
CA VAL A 27 8.13 5.39 0.66
C VAL A 27 7.58 5.95 1.98
N ALA A 28 6.50 5.37 2.50
CA ALA A 28 5.96 5.75 3.80
C ALA A 28 6.95 5.50 4.94
N ILE A 29 7.70 4.38 4.93
CA ILE A 29 8.78 4.14 5.91
C ILE A 29 9.86 5.22 5.82
N LEU A 30 10.24 5.63 4.61
CA LEU A 30 11.23 6.70 4.40
C LEU A 30 10.74 8.07 4.90
N ALA A 31 9.44 8.29 5.01
CA ALA A 31 8.86 9.53 5.53
C ALA A 31 8.93 9.64 7.06
N ILE A 32 9.17 8.54 7.80
CA ILE A 32 9.29 8.53 9.27
C ILE A 32 10.32 9.55 9.79
N PRO A 33 11.59 9.54 9.33
CA PRO A 33 12.58 10.54 9.77
C PRO A 33 12.17 11.97 9.42
N VAL A 34 11.52 12.20 8.27
CA VAL A 34 11.07 13.52 7.83
C VAL A 34 10.06 14.11 8.84
N ILE A 35 9.12 13.28 9.33
CA ILE A 35 8.13 13.71 10.33
C ILE A 35 8.80 13.92 11.70
N LEU A 36 9.70 13.02 12.11
CA LEU A 36 10.38 13.11 13.40
C LEU A 36 11.24 14.38 13.52
N PHE A 37 12.03 14.67 12.50
CA PHE A 37 12.92 15.84 12.47
C PHE A 37 12.26 17.11 11.93
N GLY A 38 10.98 17.07 11.53
CA GLY A 38 10.22 18.24 11.10
C GLY A 38 10.12 19.30 12.20
N LYS A 39 9.85 20.55 11.84
CA LYS A 39 9.66 21.65 12.82
C LYS A 39 8.22 21.76 13.34
N GLU A 40 7.37 20.78 13.03
CA GLU A 40 5.95 20.84 13.38
C GLU A 40 5.69 20.63 14.88
N PRO A 41 4.56 21.15 15.40
CA PRO A 41 4.10 20.87 16.75
C PRO A 41 4.03 19.37 17.07
N THR A 42 4.37 18.99 18.31
CA THR A 42 4.43 17.58 18.75
C THR A 42 3.13 16.81 18.51
N LEU A 43 1.97 17.46 18.69
CA LEU A 43 0.66 16.89 18.43
C LEU A 43 0.45 16.52 16.95
N ILE A 44 0.87 17.39 16.03
CA ILE A 44 0.73 17.15 14.59
C ILE A 44 1.69 16.02 14.17
N LYS A 45 2.92 16.02 14.69
CA LYS A 45 3.86 14.91 14.47
C LYS A 45 3.30 13.56 14.89
N LEU A 46 2.70 13.48 16.07
CA LEU A 46 2.18 12.21 16.59
C LEU A 46 1.02 11.68 15.74
N THR A 47 0.10 12.56 15.35
CA THR A 47 -1.02 12.22 14.46
C THR A 47 -0.52 11.78 13.08
N ASN A 48 0.42 12.52 12.49
CA ASN A 48 1.01 12.17 11.19
C ASN A 48 1.76 10.84 11.26
N LEU A 49 2.52 10.60 12.33
CA LEU A 49 3.21 9.32 12.54
C LEU A 49 2.21 8.15 12.67
N ALA A 50 1.12 8.34 13.41
CA ALA A 50 0.08 7.32 13.58
C ALA A 50 -0.62 6.99 12.24
N LEU A 51 -0.99 8.01 11.47
CA LEU A 51 -1.56 7.84 10.13
C LEU A 51 -0.58 7.18 9.17
N LEU A 52 0.70 7.51 9.26
CA LEU A 52 1.76 6.94 8.43
C LEU A 52 1.95 5.45 8.72
N VAL A 53 2.01 5.05 10.00
CA VAL A 53 2.10 3.64 10.41
C VAL A 53 0.87 2.85 9.96
N LEU A 54 -0.32 3.44 10.10
CA LEU A 54 -1.56 2.81 9.63
C LEU A 54 -1.56 2.62 8.11
N SER A 55 -1.07 3.62 7.37
CA SER A 55 -0.93 3.54 5.91
C SER A 55 0.04 2.42 5.51
N ILE A 56 1.22 2.33 6.14
CA ILE A 56 2.18 1.24 5.89
C ILE A 56 1.51 -0.12 6.07
N TYR A 57 0.78 -0.32 7.18
CA TYR A 57 0.11 -1.57 7.45
C TYR A 57 -0.96 -1.92 6.40
N VAL A 58 -1.80 -0.95 6.02
CA VAL A 58 -2.84 -1.13 5.00
C VAL A 58 -2.23 -1.49 3.66
N PHE A 59 -1.21 -0.77 3.19
CA PHE A 59 -0.58 -1.03 1.89
C PHE A 59 0.17 -2.36 1.85
N LEU A 60 0.85 -2.77 2.93
CA LEU A 60 1.46 -4.10 3.02
C LEU A 60 0.41 -5.22 2.98
N THR A 61 -0.71 -5.03 3.67
CA THR A 61 -1.80 -6.01 3.71
C THR A 61 -2.51 -6.11 2.36
N LEU A 62 -2.75 -4.97 1.69
CA LEU A 62 -3.31 -4.93 0.34
C LEU A 62 -2.39 -5.64 -0.66
N GLY A 63 -1.08 -5.37 -0.62
CA GLY A 63 -0.12 -6.06 -1.49
C GLY A 63 -0.15 -7.58 -1.32
N ARG A 64 -0.29 -8.07 -0.08
CA ARG A 64 -0.47 -9.50 0.19
C ARG A 64 -1.80 -10.03 -0.35
N LYS A 65 -2.92 -9.33 -0.11
CA LYS A 65 -4.24 -9.75 -0.61
C LYS A 65 -4.29 -9.81 -2.14
N LEU A 66 -3.66 -8.86 -2.83
CA LEU A 66 -3.59 -8.84 -4.30
C LEU A 66 -2.83 -10.06 -4.85
N ARG A 67 -1.74 -10.47 -4.20
CA ARG A 67 -1.00 -11.69 -4.56
C ARG A 67 -1.80 -12.97 -4.30
N GLN A 68 -2.54 -13.02 -3.19
CA GLN A 68 -3.44 -14.16 -2.90
C GLN A 68 -4.58 -14.25 -3.93
N LEU A 69 -5.18 -13.11 -4.32
CA LEU A 69 -6.20 -13.08 -5.36
C LEU A 69 -5.67 -13.57 -6.70
N LYS A 70 -4.42 -13.26 -7.05
CA LYS A 70 -3.75 -13.77 -8.25
C LYS A 70 -3.58 -15.29 -8.26
N GLU A 71 -3.32 -15.91 -7.10
CA GLU A 71 -3.18 -17.37 -6.99
C GLU A 71 -4.54 -18.10 -7.10
N VAL A 72 -5.63 -17.42 -6.73
CA VAL A 72 -7.00 -17.97 -6.79
C VAL A 72 -7.63 -17.81 -8.19
N LEU A 73 -7.25 -16.77 -8.93
CA LEU A 73 -7.69 -16.51 -10.32
C LEU A 73 -6.95 -17.39 -11.33
#